data_AF-A0A1H7I4A5-F1
#
_entry.id   AF-A0A1H7I4A5-F1
#
_cell.length_a   1.000
_cell.length_b   1.000
_cell.length_c   1.000
_cell.angle_alpha   90.00
_cell.angle_beta   90.00
_cell.angle_gamma   90.00
#
_symmetry.space_group_name_H-M   'P 1'
#
loop_
_entity.id
_entity.type
_entity.pdbx_description
1 polymer ?
#
loop_
_entity_poly.entity_id
_entity_poly.type
_entity_poly.pdbx_seq_one_letter_code
_entity_poly.pdbx_strand_id
1 'polypeptide(L)' 'MSIVFDEKSKLFSLMTANTEYQIKINEPGMVLHTYYGKRVSGFDMGYLIKELDRGFSGNPYEYKNRRGISADTLPQDHP' A
#
# COMPACT_ATOMS: atom_id res chain seq x y z
N MET A 1 -2.13 16.34 -15.26
CA MET A 1 -2.15 15.82 -13.88
C MET A 1 -3.50 15.15 -13.67
N SER A 2 -3.53 13.96 -13.08
CA SER A 2 -4.78 13.23 -12.84
C SER A 2 -4.69 12.45 -11.53
N ILE A 3 -5.85 12.28 -10.89
CA ILE A 3 -6.02 11.44 -9.71
C ILE A 3 -7.06 10.40 -10.12
N VAL A 4 -6.70 9.12 -10.01
CA VAL A 4 -7.56 8.00 -10.38
C VAL A 4 -7.70 7.09 -9.18
N PHE A 5 -8.91 6.62 -8.94
CA PHE A 5 -9.20 5.58 -7.95
C PHE A 5 -9.76 4.36 -8.66
N ASP A 6 -9.11 3.21 -8.49
CA ASP A 6 -9.65 1.91 -8.89
C ASP A 6 -10.32 1.24 -7.68
N GLU A 7 -11.65 1.23 -7.68
CA GLU A 7 -12.45 0.64 -6.61
C GLU A 7 -12.19 -0.86 -6.41
N LYS A 8 -11.85 -1.60 -7.46
CA LYS A 8 -11.66 -3.06 -7.39
C LYS A 8 -10.38 -3.40 -6.64
N SER A 9 -9.30 -2.69 -6.93
CA SER A 9 -8.00 -2.87 -6.29
C SER A 9 -7.79 -1.98 -5.06
N LYS A 10 -8.69 -1.03 -4.81
CA LYS A 10 -8.58 0.03 -3.79
C LYS A 10 -7.27 0.82 -3.93
N LEU A 11 -6.88 1.11 -5.16
CA LEU A 11 -5.64 1.81 -5.52
C LEU A 11 -5.94 3.26 -5.92
N PHE A 12 -5.26 4.20 -5.28
CA PHE A 12 -5.16 5.59 -5.72
C PHE A 12 -3.88 5.79 -6.51
N SER A 13 -3.99 6.37 -7.71
CA SER A 13 -2.85 6.74 -8.55
C SER A 13 -2.91 8.23 -8.87
N LEU A 14 -1.92 8.98 -8.38
CA LEU A 14 -1.74 10.41 -8.67
C LEU A 14 -0.62 10.54 -9.70
N MET A 15 -0.97 11.02 -10.89
CA MET A 15 -0.03 11.15 -12.01
C MET A 15 0.25 12.63 -12.31
N THR A 16 1.53 12.98 -12.31
CA THR A 16 2.02 14.26 -12.85
C THR A 16 2.45 14.08 -14.32
N ALA A 17 3.22 15.03 -14.87
CA ALA A 17 3.79 14.87 -16.21
C ALA A 17 4.77 13.67 -16.29
N ASN A 18 5.59 13.49 -15.25
CA ASN A 18 6.71 12.54 -15.28
C ASN A 18 6.71 11.54 -14.12
N THR A 19 5.90 11.79 -13.09
CA THR A 19 5.87 10.98 -11.87
C THR A 19 4.50 10.39 -11.61
N GLU A 20 4.51 9.29 -10.86
CA GLU A 20 3.31 8.65 -10.33
C GLU A 20 3.51 8.32 -8.85
N TYR A 21 2.47 8.61 -8.07
CA TYR A 21 2.37 8.31 -6.65
C TYR A 21 1.21 7.36 -6.44
N GLN A 22 1.41 6.30 -5.66
CA GLN A 22 0.39 5.30 -5.41
C GLN A 22 0.19 5.04 -3.92
N ILE A 23 -1.09 5.01 -3.55
CA ILE A 23 -1.57 4.62 -2.22
C ILE A 23 -2.57 3.49 -2.39
N LYS A 24 -2.49 2.45 -1.56
CA LYS A 24 -3.41 1.32 -1.61
C LYS A 24 -4.01 1.04 -0.25
N ILE A 25 -5.32 0.82 -0.22
CA ILE A 25 -6.01 0.37 1.00
C ILE A 25 -5.96 -1.16 1.01
N ASN A 26 -5.25 -1.75 1.96
CA ASN A 26 -5.19 -3.20 2.10
C ASN A 26 -6.48 -3.78 2.71
N GLU A 27 -6.55 -5.10 2.83
CA GLU A 27 -7.72 -5.77 3.43
C GLU A 27 -8.06 -5.26 4.84
N PRO A 28 -7.10 -5.13 5.79
CA PRO A 28 -7.33 -4.52 7.09
C PRO A 28 -7.75 -3.03 7.10
N GLY A 29 -7.79 -2.36 5.95
CA GLY A 29 -8.11 -0.94 5.87
C GLY A 29 -6.93 0.00 6.13
N MET A 30 -5.69 -0.52 6.21
CA MET A 30 -4.48 0.30 6.33
C MET A 30 -4.19 1.00 5.00
N VAL A 31 -3.75 2.26 5.11
CA VAL A 31 -3.39 3.11 3.97
C VAL A 31 -1.90 2.95 3.69
N LEU A 32 -1.58 2.13 2.69
CA LEU A 32 -0.20 1.78 2.36
C LEU A 32 0.35 2.68 1.26
N HIS A 33 1.55 3.22 1.49
CA HIS A 33 2.34 3.84 0.43
C HIS A 33 2.96 2.73 -0.42
N THR A 34 2.53 2.58 -1.68
CA THR A 34 3.02 1.51 -2.55
C THR A 34 4.11 1.96 -3.51
N TYR A 35 4.08 3.22 -3.96
CA TYR A 35 5.07 3.72 -4.91
C TYR A 35 5.14 5.24 -4.99
N TYR A 36 6.36 5.74 -5.21
CA TYR A 36 6.60 7.08 -5.75
C TYR A 36 7.81 7.05 -6.68
N GLY A 37 7.60 7.45 -7.93
CA GLY A 37 8.69 7.43 -8.92
C GLY A 37 8.24 7.75 -10.34
N LYS A 38 8.95 7.17 -11.32
CA LYS A 38 8.63 7.32 -12.75
C LYS A 38 7.24 6.79 -13.03
N ARG A 39 6.54 7.39 -13.99
CA ARG A 39 5.22 6.95 -14.42
C ARG A 39 5.18 5.44 -14.74
N VAL A 40 4.23 4.73 -14.12
CA VAL A 40 3.98 3.30 -14.33
C VAL A 40 2.60 3.05 -14.97
N SER A 41 1.94 4.12 -15.39
CA SER A 41 0.68 4.11 -16.15
C SER A 41 -0.46 3.42 -15.40
N GLY A 42 -0.53 3.60 -14.08
CA GLY A 42 -1.58 3.00 -13.25
C GLY A 42 -1.36 1.52 -12.92
N PHE A 43 -0.20 0.94 -13.27
CA PHE A 43 0.13 -0.42 -12.85
C PHE A 43 0.26 -0.50 -11.33
N ASP A 44 -0.39 -1.47 -10.70
CA ASP A 44 -0.39 -1.64 -9.24
C ASP A 44 0.99 -2.07 -8.72
N MET A 45 1.71 -1.12 -8.13
CA MET A 45 3.03 -1.36 -7.54
C MET A 45 2.96 -2.00 -6.15
N GLY A 46 1.78 -2.37 -5.66
CA GLY A 46 1.59 -3.07 -4.38
C GLY A 46 2.34 -4.39 -4.28
N TYR A 47 2.75 -5.00 -5.41
CA TYR A 47 3.58 -6.21 -5.42
C TYR A 47 4.97 -6.03 -4.75
N LEU A 48 5.42 -4.78 -4.60
CA LEU A 48 6.66 -4.43 -3.90
C LEU A 48 6.56 -4.68 -2.39
N ILE A 49 5.35 -4.66 -1.83
CA ILE A 49 5.11 -4.89 -0.41
C ILE A 49 5.14 -6.39 -0.13
N LYS A 50 5.90 -6.78 0.90
CA LYS A 50 6.03 -8.17 1.36
C LYS A 50 5.52 -8.30 2.79
N GLU A 51 4.48 -9.09 2.96
CA GLU A 51 3.99 -9.53 4.26
C GLU A 51 4.90 -10.65 4.78
N LEU A 52 5.61 -10.39 5.88
CA LEU A 52 6.56 -11.33 6.49
C LEU A 52 6.34 -11.36 8.00
N ASP A 53 6.28 -12.57 8.58
CA ASP A 53 6.24 -12.73 10.03
C ASP A 53 7.57 -12.22 10.62
N ARG A 54 7.49 -11.11 11.35
CA ARG A 54 8.61 -10.47 12.02
C ARG A 54 8.34 -10.49 13.52
N GLY A 55 9.24 -11.12 14.27
CA GLY A 55 9.13 -11.17 15.73
C GLY A 55 9.01 -9.77 16.31
N PHE A 56 8.15 -9.61 17.32
CA PHE A 56 7.82 -8.35 18.00
C PHE A 56 7.01 -7.33 17.18
N SER A 57 6.76 -7.57 15.89
CA SER A 57 5.85 -6.74 15.08
C SER A 57 4.42 -7.25 15.18
N GLY A 58 3.66 -6.70 16.13
CA GLY A 58 2.28 -7.13 16.41
C GLY A 58 1.32 -6.94 15.22
N ASN A 59 0.26 -7.74 15.18
CA ASN A 59 -0.74 -7.71 14.11
C ASN A 59 -2.06 -7.08 14.59
N PRO A 60 -2.86 -6.48 13.69
CA PRO A 60 -4.22 -6.06 14.03
C PRO A 60 -5.05 -7.22 14.60
N TYR A 61 -5.90 -6.95 15.59
CA TYR A 61 -6.64 -8.01 16.31
C TYR A 61 -7.47 -8.90 15.38
N GLU A 62 -8.16 -8.28 14.41
CA GLU A 62 -8.98 -8.96 13.40
C GLU A 62 -8.13 -9.82 12.44
N TYR A 63 -6.83 -9.50 12.30
CA TYR A 63 -5.88 -10.16 11.40
C TYR A 63 -4.78 -10.93 12.14
N LYS A 64 -4.99 -11.30 13.41
CA LYS A 64 -4.00 -11.99 14.27
C LYS A 64 -3.42 -13.30 13.69
N ASN A 65 -4.13 -13.95 12.78
CA ASN A 65 -3.66 -15.16 12.11
C ASN A 65 -2.75 -14.88 10.90
N ARG A 66 -2.74 -13.64 10.39
CA ARG A 66 -1.88 -13.18 9.29
C ARG A 66 -0.69 -12.42 9.85
N ARG A 67 0.29 -13.18 10.36
CA ARG A 67 1.45 -12.62 11.08
C ARG A 67 2.35 -11.69 10.25
N GLY A 68 2.21 -11.69 8.93
CA GLY A 68 2.90 -10.76 8.05
C GLY A 68 2.28 -9.36 7.93
N ILE A 69 1.10 -9.13 8.49
CA ILE A 69 0.42 -7.82 8.49
C ILE A 69 0.72 -7.10 9.80
N SER A 70 1.56 -6.08 9.74
CA SER A 70 1.87 -5.25 10.90
C SER A 70 2.02 -3.77 10.52
N ALA A 71 1.43 -2.89 11.32
CA ALA A 71 1.63 -1.44 11.20
C ALA A 71 3.08 -1.01 11.45
N ASP A 72 3.84 -1.83 12.18
CA ASP A 72 5.25 -1.62 12.48
C ASP A 72 6.16 -1.81 11.24
N THR A 73 5.69 -2.55 10.23
CA THR A 73 6.55 -3.02 9.13
C THR A 73 6.03 -2.65 7.74
N LEU A 74 4.72 -2.49 7.58
CA LEU A 74 4.13 -2.09 6.31
C LEU A 74 4.34 -0.58 6.07
N PRO A 75 4.68 -0.15 4.83
CA PRO A 75 4.92 1.26 4.53
C PRO A 75 3.59 2.03 4.54
N GLN A 76 3.45 2.98 5.46
CA GLN A 76 2.26 3.81 5.62
C GLN A 76 2.53 5.24 5.15
N ASP A 77 1.51 5.89 4.61
CA ASP A 77 1.56 7.31 4.24
C ASP A 77 1.56 8.20 5.49
N HIS A 78 0.84 7.79 6.53
CA HIS A 78 0.74 8.44 7.83
C HIS A 78 0.66 7.37 8.94
N PRO A 79 1.79 7.10 9.64
CA PRO A 79 1.87 6.04 10.65
C PRO A 79 1.23 6.40 12.00
#